data_AF-A0A158K163-F1
#
_entry.id   AF-A0A158K163-F1
#
_cell.length_a   1.000
_cell.length_b   1.000
_cell.length_c   1.000
_cell.angle_alpha   90.00
_cell.angle_beta   90.00
_cell.angle_gamma   90.00
#
_symmetry.space_group_name_H-M   'P 1'
#
loop_
_entity.id
_entity.type
_entity.pdbx_description
1 polymer ?
#
loop_
_entity_poly.entity_id
_entity_poly.type
_entity_poly.pdbx_seq_one_letter_code
_entity_poly.pdbx_strand_id
1 'polypeptide(L)'
;MSKPHRKSRRVKTNASRTKFHRLTADHVQTISLRGHLALAAYCAGFGDKNQLYALARATYLSYFLWQEGYGSANRAFYCSVESELDELARRGETNNDWSIHDASFEVIRLVLGLYDDQISSVSTEVFEACERQLGRLLKALSNSADVR
;
A
#
# COMPACT_ATOMS: atom_id res chain seq x y z
N MET A 1 11.77 -20.79 67.05
CA MET A 1 12.27 -19.84 66.02
C MET A 1 12.14 -20.52 64.65
N SER A 2 11.02 -20.33 63.95
CA SER A 2 10.71 -20.97 62.66
C SER A 2 11.10 -20.09 61.48
N LYS A 3 11.87 -20.62 60.53
CA LYS A 3 12.14 -19.97 59.23
C LYS A 3 11.12 -20.45 58.20
N PRO A 4 10.47 -19.58 57.41
CA PRO A 4 9.61 -20.03 56.32
C PRO A 4 10.43 -20.27 55.05
N HIS A 5 10.17 -21.42 54.42
CA HIS A 5 10.76 -21.85 53.16
C HIS A 5 9.95 -21.26 51.99
N ARG A 6 10.50 -20.25 51.31
CA ARG A 6 9.84 -19.56 50.19
C ARG A 6 9.96 -20.41 48.91
N LYS A 7 8.89 -21.13 48.57
CA LYS A 7 8.79 -21.89 47.30
C LYS A 7 8.82 -20.92 46.11
N SER A 8 9.83 -21.07 45.25
CA SER A 8 9.97 -20.37 43.97
C SER A 8 8.83 -20.74 43.04
N ARG A 9 7.96 -19.77 42.74
CA ARG A 9 6.88 -19.90 41.77
C ARG A 9 7.47 -19.68 40.37
N ARG A 10 7.74 -20.78 39.66
CA ARG A 10 8.17 -20.76 38.26
C ARG A 10 7.03 -20.19 37.41
N VAL A 11 7.16 -18.93 36.99
CA VAL A 11 6.27 -18.32 35.99
C VAL A 11 6.61 -18.96 34.64
N LYS A 12 5.73 -19.83 34.14
CA LYS A 12 5.80 -20.30 32.75
C LYS A 12 5.26 -19.18 31.87
N THR A 13 6.15 -18.44 31.22
CA THR A 13 5.80 -17.54 30.12
C THR A 13 5.55 -18.38 28.87
N ASN A 14 4.29 -18.62 28.54
CA ASN A 14 3.93 -19.12 27.21
C ASN A 14 4.04 -17.95 26.23
N ALA A 15 5.25 -17.71 25.72
CA ALA A 15 5.45 -16.85 24.56
C ALA A 15 5.00 -17.63 23.32
N SER A 16 3.74 -17.49 22.95
CA SER A 16 3.22 -17.93 21.65
C SER A 16 4.00 -17.17 20.58
N ARG A 17 4.97 -17.83 19.93
CA ARG A 17 5.63 -17.32 18.73
C ARG A 17 4.58 -17.31 17.62
N THR A 18 3.87 -16.19 17.45
CA THR A 18 3.08 -15.93 16.25
C THR A 18 4.06 -15.96 15.08
N LYS A 19 3.92 -16.95 14.21
CA LYS A 19 4.76 -17.07 13.03
C LYS A 19 4.33 -15.98 12.07
N PHE A 20 5.12 -14.92 11.94
CA PHE A 20 4.93 -13.95 10.88
C PHE A 20 5.26 -14.62 9.54
N HIS A 21 4.22 -15.03 8.83
CA HIS A 21 4.36 -15.51 7.46
C HIS A 21 4.57 -14.29 6.54
N ARG A 22 5.50 -14.40 5.60
CA ARG A 22 5.65 -13.43 4.52
C ARG A 22 4.72 -13.78 3.37
N LEU A 23 4.44 -12.81 2.51
CA LEU A 23 3.74 -13.06 1.25
C LEU A 23 4.50 -14.10 0.42
N THR A 24 3.76 -14.91 -0.34
CA THR A 24 4.37 -15.84 -1.29
C THR A 24 4.95 -15.05 -2.46
N ALA A 25 6.00 -15.58 -3.11
CA ALA A 25 6.61 -14.94 -4.26
C ALA A 25 5.61 -14.70 -5.41
N ASP A 26 4.70 -15.66 -5.63
CA ASP A 26 3.63 -15.56 -6.62
C ASP A 26 2.65 -14.40 -6.33
N HIS A 27 2.30 -14.22 -5.05
CA HIS A 27 1.46 -13.10 -4.64
C HIS A 27 2.17 -11.78 -4.87
N VAL A 28 3.42 -11.64 -4.41
CA VAL A 28 4.25 -10.44 -4.59
C VAL A 28 4.36 -10.08 -6.08
N GLN A 29 4.67 -11.06 -6.92
CA GLN A 29 4.77 -10.86 -8.37
C GLN A 29 3.45 -10.37 -8.96
N THR A 30 2.32 -10.97 -8.59
CA THR A 30 1.01 -10.60 -9.12
C THR A 30 0.64 -9.15 -8.78
N ILE A 31 0.82 -8.74 -7.53
CA ILE A 31 0.44 -7.38 -7.09
C ILE A 31 1.41 -6.31 -7.58
N SER A 32 2.71 -6.63 -7.68
CA SER A 32 3.74 -5.76 -8.28
C SER A 32 3.45 -5.54 -9.77
N LEU A 33 3.25 -6.64 -10.51
CA LEU A 33 3.03 -6.61 -11.95
C LEU A 33 1.79 -5.77 -12.32
N ARG A 34 0.73 -5.82 -11.51
CA ARG A 34 -0.46 -4.99 -11.74
C ARG A 34 -0.15 -3.48 -11.74
N GLY A 35 0.68 -3.01 -10.82
CA GLY A 35 1.08 -1.61 -10.75
C GLY A 35 1.95 -1.20 -11.94
N HIS A 36 2.94 -2.03 -12.27
CA HIS A 36 3.86 -1.76 -13.39
C HIS A 36 3.18 -1.85 -14.76
N LEU A 37 2.25 -2.78 -14.97
CA LEU A 37 1.46 -2.85 -16.20
C LEU A 37 0.54 -1.63 -16.36
N ALA A 38 0.00 -1.10 -15.25
CA ALA A 38 -0.79 0.12 -15.31
C ALA A 38 0.06 1.31 -15.77
N LEU A 39 1.27 1.46 -15.23
CA LEU A 39 2.21 2.50 -15.67
C LEU A 39 2.63 2.31 -17.14
N ALA A 40 2.93 1.07 -17.54
CA ALA A 40 3.32 0.76 -18.92
C ALA A 40 2.20 1.06 -19.93
N ALA A 41 0.94 0.80 -19.57
CA ALA A 41 -0.21 1.13 -20.40
C ALA A 41 -0.35 2.65 -20.60
N TYR A 42 -0.10 3.46 -19.56
CA TYR A 42 -0.02 4.92 -19.70
C TYR A 42 1.06 5.36 -20.68
N CYS A 43 2.28 4.81 -20.56
CA CYS A 43 3.38 5.10 -21.48
C CYS A 43 3.06 4.70 -22.93
N ALA A 44 2.27 3.65 -23.12
CA ALA A 44 1.84 3.18 -24.43
C ALA A 44 0.61 3.93 -24.99
N GLY A 45 0.07 4.92 -24.26
CA GLY A 45 -1.11 5.69 -24.67
C GLY A 45 -2.45 4.97 -24.46
N PHE A 46 -2.46 3.86 -23.73
CA PHE A 46 -3.66 3.09 -23.36
C PHE A 46 -4.08 3.34 -21.91
N GLY A 47 -3.79 4.53 -21.39
CA GLY A 47 -4.20 4.94 -20.04
C GLY A 47 -5.71 5.14 -19.95
N ASP A 48 -6.34 4.57 -18.92
CA ASP A 48 -7.73 4.80 -18.58
C ASP A 48 -7.93 4.78 -17.05
N LYS A 49 -9.18 4.95 -16.60
CA LYS A 49 -9.57 4.98 -15.18
C LYS A 49 -9.18 3.70 -14.41
N ASN A 50 -9.15 2.54 -15.05
CA ASN A 50 -8.74 1.27 -14.45
C ASN A 50 -7.24 1.25 -14.17
N GLN A 51 -6.40 1.77 -15.07
CA GLN A 51 -4.97 1.90 -14.78
C GLN A 51 -4.73 2.94 -13.70
N LEU A 52 -5.45 4.07 -13.72
CA LEU A 52 -5.39 5.04 -12.63
C LEU A 52 -5.71 4.38 -11.28
N TYR A 53 -6.79 3.59 -11.23
CA TYR A 53 -7.20 2.88 -10.03
C TYR A 53 -6.13 1.89 -9.55
N ALA A 54 -5.46 1.18 -10.46
CA ALA A 54 -4.36 0.29 -10.10
C ALA A 54 -3.17 1.04 -9.50
N LEU A 55 -2.79 2.20 -10.06
CA LEU A 55 -1.73 3.06 -9.53
C LEU A 55 -2.11 3.63 -8.16
N ALA A 56 -3.32 4.20 -8.02
CA ALA A 56 -3.82 4.73 -6.76
C ALA A 56 -3.84 3.66 -5.67
N ARG A 57 -4.30 2.44 -6.00
CA ARG A 57 -4.29 1.30 -5.07
C ARG A 57 -2.88 0.98 -4.56
N ALA A 58 -1.89 0.92 -5.46
CA ALA A 58 -0.49 0.68 -5.08
C ALA A 58 0.04 1.81 -4.19
N THR A 59 -0.23 3.08 -4.54
CA THR A 59 0.16 4.26 -3.76
C THR A 59 -0.42 4.23 -2.34
N TYR A 60 -1.73 3.99 -2.19
CA TYR A 60 -2.35 3.97 -0.86
C TYR A 60 -1.94 2.76 -0.03
N LEU A 61 -1.73 1.59 -0.65
CA LEU A 61 -1.15 0.45 0.07
C LEU A 61 0.27 0.75 0.52
N SER A 62 1.10 1.32 -0.35
CA SER A 62 2.46 1.76 0.01
C SER A 62 2.43 2.74 1.18
N TYR A 63 1.51 3.70 1.17
CA TYR A 63 1.32 4.65 2.27
C TYR A 63 0.96 3.94 3.58
N PHE A 64 -0.01 3.01 3.57
CA PHE A 64 -0.37 2.27 4.79
C PHE A 64 0.75 1.37 5.28
N LEU A 65 1.49 0.73 4.39
CA LEU A 65 2.68 -0.05 4.74
C LEU A 65 3.76 0.83 5.37
N TRP A 66 3.95 2.05 4.86
CA TRP A 66 4.84 3.04 5.46
C TRP A 66 4.40 3.47 6.86
N GLN A 67 3.09 3.64 7.10
CA GLN A 67 2.56 3.91 8.44
C GLN A 67 2.85 2.76 9.43
N GLU A 68 2.92 1.53 8.93
CA GLU A 68 3.32 0.33 9.70
C GLU A 68 4.85 0.15 9.82
N GLY A 69 5.63 1.11 9.31
CA GLY A 69 7.09 1.13 9.42
C GLY A 69 7.85 0.44 8.27
N TYR A 70 7.19 0.14 7.15
CA TYR A 70 7.83 -0.45 5.98
C TYR A 70 8.26 0.62 4.97
N GLY A 71 9.54 0.61 4.58
CA GLY A 71 10.09 1.58 3.62
C GLY A 71 10.56 2.89 4.26
N SER A 72 11.26 3.72 3.47
CA SER A 72 11.97 4.93 3.95
C SER A 72 11.45 6.24 3.38
N ALA A 73 10.19 6.29 2.94
CA ALA A 73 9.56 7.50 2.44
C ALA A 73 9.13 8.47 3.57
N ASN A 74 8.53 9.59 3.18
CA ASN A 74 7.92 10.54 4.10
C ASN A 74 6.52 10.94 3.60
N ARG A 75 5.75 11.60 4.46
CA ARG A 75 4.39 12.04 4.12
C ARG A 75 4.34 12.97 2.90
N ALA A 76 5.33 13.86 2.73
CA ALA A 76 5.37 14.80 1.61
C ALA A 76 5.53 14.08 0.27
N PHE A 77 6.29 12.98 0.22
CA PHE A 77 6.40 12.12 -0.95
C PHE A 77 5.02 11.56 -1.35
N TYR A 78 4.28 10.98 -0.41
CA TYR A 78 2.94 10.46 -0.71
C TYR A 78 1.96 11.54 -1.15
N CYS A 79 1.98 12.73 -0.54
CA CYS A 79 1.17 13.86 -0.99
C CYS A 79 1.54 14.32 -2.40
N SER A 80 2.83 14.29 -2.76
CA SER A 80 3.27 14.60 -4.12
C SER A 80 2.73 13.58 -5.12
N VAL A 81 2.82 12.28 -4.82
CA VAL A 81 2.28 11.22 -5.70
C VAL A 81 0.77 11.35 -5.84
N GLU A 82 0.06 11.59 -4.74
CA GLU A 82 -1.40 11.79 -4.72
C GLU A 82 -1.80 12.98 -5.60
N SER A 83 -1.07 14.11 -5.51
CA SER A 83 -1.31 15.29 -6.35
C SER A 83 -1.17 15.00 -7.85
N GLU A 84 -0.17 14.21 -8.24
CA GLU A 84 0.02 13.80 -9.64
C GLU A 84 -1.09 12.87 -10.14
N LEU A 85 -1.55 11.95 -9.29
CA LEU A 85 -2.67 11.05 -9.60
C LEU A 85 -4.00 11.82 -9.72
N ASP A 86 -4.24 12.80 -8.85
CA ASP A 86 -5.44 13.64 -8.90
C ASP A 86 -5.46 14.52 -10.14
N GLU A 87 -4.32 15.11 -10.54
CA GLU A 87 -4.24 15.88 -11.77
C GLU A 87 -4.43 15.00 -13.02
N LEU A 88 -3.88 13.78 -13.01
CA LEU A 88 -4.13 12.79 -14.06
C LEU A 88 -5.61 12.40 -14.14
N ALA A 89 -6.26 12.19 -12.99
CA ALA A 89 -7.70 11.92 -12.92
C ALA A 89 -8.52 13.07 -13.48
N ARG A 90 -8.22 14.31 -13.06
CA ARG A 90 -8.94 15.51 -13.47
C ARG A 90 -8.86 15.73 -14.99
N ARG A 91 -7.67 15.54 -15.58
CA ARG A 91 -7.46 15.66 -17.03
C ARG A 91 -8.14 14.53 -17.80
N GLY A 92 -8.05 13.31 -17.30
CA GLY A 92 -8.72 12.15 -17.88
C GLY A 92 -10.24 12.31 -17.89
N GLU A 93 -10.83 12.83 -16.81
CA GLU A 93 -12.27 13.02 -16.69
C GLU A 93 -12.79 14.25 -17.46
N THR A 94 -12.01 15.34 -17.52
CA THR A 94 -12.47 16.59 -18.17
C THR A 94 -12.20 16.59 -19.68
N ASN A 95 -11.01 16.13 -20.08
CA ASN A 95 -10.50 16.29 -21.44
C ASN A 95 -10.32 14.95 -22.18
N ASN A 96 -10.62 13.82 -21.51
CA ASN A 96 -10.24 12.49 -21.98
C ASN A 96 -8.72 12.36 -22.26
N ASP A 97 -7.93 13.15 -21.55
CA ASP A 97 -6.47 13.17 -21.65
C ASP A 97 -5.88 12.33 -20.50
N TRP A 98 -5.53 11.10 -20.85
CA TRP A 98 -4.91 10.15 -19.93
C TRP A 98 -3.39 10.08 -20.10
N SER A 99 -2.75 11.11 -20.66
CA SER A 99 -1.30 11.12 -20.81
C SER A 99 -0.57 11.39 -19.49
N ILE A 100 0.49 10.62 -19.24
CA ILE A 100 1.43 10.87 -18.14
C ILE A 100 2.58 11.74 -18.67
N HIS A 101 2.86 12.84 -17.99
CA HIS A 101 4.04 13.66 -18.24
C HIS A 101 5.27 13.10 -17.52
N ASP A 102 6.47 13.45 -17.99
CA ASP A 102 7.74 12.93 -17.46
C ASP A 102 7.89 13.12 -15.95
N ALA A 103 7.44 14.26 -15.40
CA ALA A 103 7.48 14.52 -13.97
C ALA A 103 6.56 13.56 -13.18
N SER A 104 5.32 13.38 -13.64
CA SER A 104 4.36 12.45 -13.04
C SER A 104 4.86 11.00 -13.16
N PHE A 105 5.47 10.65 -14.30
CA PHE A 105 6.03 9.33 -14.54
C PHE A 105 7.09 8.96 -13.50
N GLU A 106 8.06 9.84 -13.27
CA GLU A 106 9.14 9.55 -12.31
C GLU A 106 8.63 9.43 -10.88
N VAL A 107 7.69 10.29 -10.46
CA VAL A 107 7.09 10.22 -9.13
C VAL A 107 6.30 8.90 -8.93
N ILE A 108 5.52 8.50 -9.93
CA ILE A 108 4.75 7.25 -9.90
C ILE A 108 5.69 6.03 -9.93
N ARG A 109 6.74 6.07 -10.75
CA ARG A 109 7.75 5.01 -10.82
C ARG A 109 8.46 4.82 -9.48
N LEU A 110 8.80 5.90 -8.79
CA LEU A 110 9.44 5.85 -7.47
C LEU A 110 8.53 5.21 -6.42
N VAL A 111 7.24 5.52 -6.40
CA VAL A 111 6.32 4.90 -5.42
C VAL A 111 6.11 3.41 -5.72
N LEU A 112 6.11 3.00 -7.00
CA LEU A 112 6.01 1.59 -7.37
C LEU A 112 7.25 0.80 -6.93
N GLY A 113 8.45 1.36 -7.12
CA GLY A 113 9.68 0.73 -6.61
C GLY A 113 9.69 0.59 -5.09
N LEU A 114 9.26 1.64 -4.37
CA LEU A 114 9.09 1.58 -2.92
C LEU A 114 8.06 0.52 -2.51
N TYR A 115 6.94 0.45 -3.22
CA TYR A 115 5.90 -0.54 -2.97
C TYR A 115 6.43 -1.96 -3.14
N ASP A 116 7.22 -2.23 -4.19
CA ASP A 116 7.86 -3.54 -4.43
C ASP A 116 8.76 -3.96 -3.27
N ASP A 117 9.59 -3.03 -2.77
CA ASP A 117 10.45 -3.27 -1.61
C ASP A 117 9.64 -3.58 -0.34
N GLN A 118 8.53 -2.86 -0.14
CA GLN A 118 7.64 -3.07 1.00
C GLN A 118 6.96 -4.44 0.93
N ILE A 119 6.35 -4.82 -0.20
CA ILE A 119 5.61 -6.08 -0.32
C ILE A 119 6.52 -7.31 -0.29
N SER A 120 7.79 -7.17 -0.67
CA SER A 120 8.77 -8.26 -0.57
C SER A 120 9.19 -8.58 0.88
N SER A 121 9.03 -7.60 1.79
CA SER A 121 9.51 -7.68 3.17
C SER A 121 8.40 -7.80 4.21
N VAL A 122 7.18 -7.37 3.88
CA VAL A 122 6.02 -7.35 4.77
C VAL A 122 5.55 -8.75 5.20
N SER A 123 5.02 -8.83 6.42
CA SER A 123 4.24 -10.00 6.85
C SER A 123 2.84 -9.99 6.20
N THR A 124 2.30 -11.19 5.95
CA THR A 124 0.95 -11.38 5.41
C THR A 124 -0.10 -10.70 6.28
N GLU A 125 0.02 -10.78 7.61
CA GLU A 125 -0.93 -10.18 8.55
C GLU A 125 -1.02 -8.65 8.39
N VAL A 126 0.13 -7.98 8.26
CA VAL A 126 0.19 -6.53 8.07
C VAL A 126 -0.35 -6.16 6.70
N PHE A 127 0.07 -6.86 5.65
CA PHE A 127 -0.42 -6.60 4.29
C PHE A 127 -1.95 -6.71 4.21
N GLU A 128 -2.53 -7.77 4.77
CA GLU A 128 -3.99 -7.94 4.80
C GLU A 128 -4.69 -6.86 5.63
N ALA A 129 -4.05 -6.35 6.69
CA ALA A 129 -4.60 -5.24 7.46
C ALA A 129 -4.64 -3.94 6.65
N CYS A 130 -3.57 -3.63 5.91
CA CYS A 130 -3.51 -2.50 4.98
C CYS A 130 -4.54 -2.63 3.85
N GLU A 131 -4.71 -3.82 3.29
CA GLU A 131 -5.73 -4.14 2.29
C GLU A 131 -7.16 -3.89 2.81
N ARG A 132 -7.46 -4.37 4.03
CA ARG A 132 -8.76 -4.09 4.68
C ARG A 132 -8.96 -2.60 4.94
N GLN A 133 -7.91 -1.88 5.32
CA GLN A 133 -7.98 -0.43 5.52
C GLN A 133 -8.32 0.29 4.22
N LEU A 134 -7.67 -0.08 3.11
CA LEU A 134 -7.98 0.47 1.79
C LEU A 134 -9.42 0.17 1.38
N GLY A 135 -9.89 -1.07 1.55
CA GLY A 135 -11.27 -1.43 1.24
C GLY A 135 -12.30 -0.61 2.02
N ARG A 136 -12.03 -0.31 3.30
CA ARG A 136 -12.88 0.57 4.11
C ARG A 136 -12.87 2.01 3.60
N LEU A 137 -11.72 2.53 3.22
CA LEU A 137 -11.57 3.88 2.65
C LEU A 137 -12.37 4.01 1.36
N LEU A 138 -12.20 3.07 0.42
CA LEU A 138 -12.93 3.08 -0.86
C LEU A 138 -14.45 2.98 -0.67
N LYS A 139 -14.90 2.15 0.28
CA LYS A 139 -16.32 2.06 0.62
C LYS A 139 -16.86 3.36 1.22
N ALA A 140 -16.09 4.02 2.07
CA ALA A 140 -16.47 5.31 2.65
C ALA A 140 -16.59 6.40 1.57
N LEU A 141 -15.65 6.44 0.62
CA LEU A 141 -15.69 7.37 -0.51
C LEU A 141 -16.93 7.13 -1.40
N SER A 142 -17.23 5.86 -1.73
CA SER A 142 -18.43 5.51 -2.50
C SER A 142 -19.72 5.95 -1.79
N ASN A 143 -19.83 5.71 -0.48
CA ASN A 143 -21.01 6.12 0.28
C ASN A 143 -21.13 7.65 0.40
N SER A 144 -20.02 8.38 0.36
CA SER A 144 -20.02 9.85 0.44
C SER A 144 -20.37 10.53 -0.90
N ALA A 145 -20.14 9.84 -2.02
CA ALA A 145 -20.50 10.33 -3.36
C ALA A 145 -22.00 10.19 -3.65
N ASP A 146 -22.68 9.24 -3.01
CA ASP A 146 -24.14 8.99 -3.15
C ASP A 146 -25.00 9.93 -2.29
N VAL A 147 -24.38 10.80 -1.48
CA VAL A 147 -25.04 11.73 -0.54
C VAL A 147 -24.94 13.20 -1.03
N ARG A 148 -24.44 13.44 -2.25
CA ARG A 148 -24.35 14.76 -2.88
C ARG A 148 -25.12 14.78 -4.19
#